data_AF-A0AAU5ZM00-F1
#
_entry.id   AF-A0AAU5ZM00-F1
#
_cell.length_a   1.000
_cell.length_b   1.000
_cell.length_c   1.000
_cell.angle_alpha   90.00
_cell.angle_beta   90.00
_cell.angle_gamma   90.00
#
_symmetry.space_group_name_H-M   'P 1'
#
loop_
_entity.id
_entity.type
_entity.pdbx_description
1 polymer ?
#
loop_
_entity_poly.entity_id
_entity_poly.type
_entity_poly.pdbx_seq_one_letter_code
_entity_poly.pdbx_strand_id
1 'polypeptide(L)'
;MSSIAKLLGVSRSTIYKYVPELTKQPTLPQEAEQQPEAAAIIEAPQPVSRPVPAGRGPVCPTCDYRPTDSRELELHRDGLATIWLTLDPDHAGRILERRHCERCQPHRARIVMCGLFDTTVMLGDDLAVPEPSPLPQLAVHWLTTNAWQQHRGDWYCDNHAEARR
;
A
#
# COMPACT_ATOMS: atom_id res chain seq x y z
N MET A 1 9.66 -14.10 7.99
CA MET A 1 8.95 -14.16 6.69
C MET A 1 8.75 -12.75 6.17
N SER A 2 9.25 -12.42 4.97
CA SER A 2 9.02 -11.09 4.37
C SER A 2 7.61 -11.03 3.78
N SER A 3 6.88 -9.93 3.97
CA SER A 3 5.51 -9.78 3.47
C SER A 3 5.50 -9.42 1.98
N ILE A 4 4.54 -9.93 1.21
CA ILE A 4 4.32 -9.55 -0.20
C ILE A 4 4.26 -8.03 -0.37
N ALA A 5 3.64 -7.32 0.58
CA ALA A 5 3.59 -5.86 0.58
C ALA A 5 5.00 -5.20 0.56
N LYS A 6 5.95 -5.75 1.32
CA LYS A 6 7.34 -5.26 1.33
C LYS A 6 8.06 -5.53 0.01
N LEU A 7 7.84 -6.69 -0.60
CA LEU A 7 8.40 -7.03 -1.91
C LEU A 7 7.86 -6.15 -3.03
N LEU A 8 6.60 -5.74 -2.90
CA LEU A 8 5.92 -4.90 -3.87
C LEU A 8 6.08 -3.41 -3.56
N GLY A 9 6.74 -3.01 -2.48
CA GLY A 9 6.92 -1.60 -2.10
C GLY A 9 5.61 -0.84 -1.83
N VAL A 10 4.52 -1.55 -1.51
CA VAL A 10 3.19 -0.98 -1.27
C VAL A 10 2.69 -1.33 0.13
N SER A 11 1.68 -0.62 0.62
CA SER A 11 1.09 -0.92 1.93
C SER A 11 0.41 -2.31 1.95
N ARG A 12 0.37 -2.95 3.14
CA ARG A 12 -0.36 -4.22 3.32
C ARG A 12 -1.84 -4.08 3.00
N SER A 13 -2.45 -2.95 3.37
CA SER A 13 -3.84 -2.63 3.04
C SER A 13 -4.08 -2.55 1.53
N THR A 14 -3.13 -2.01 0.76
CA THR A 14 -3.19 -1.98 -0.71
C THR A 14 -3.25 -3.40 -1.28
N ILE A 15 -2.41 -4.31 -0.79
CA ILE A 15 -2.43 -5.72 -1.25
C ILE A 15 -3.78 -6.38 -0.98
N TYR A 16 -4.30 -6.26 0.25
CA TYR A 16 -5.58 -6.89 0.60
C TYR A 16 -6.77 -6.28 -0.14
N LYS A 17 -6.70 -5.00 -0.51
CA LYS A 17 -7.78 -4.30 -1.23
C LYS A 17 -7.83 -4.69 -2.71
N TYR A 18 -6.69 -4.83 -3.39
CA TYR A 18 -6.65 -5.06 -4.85
C TYR A 18 -6.30 -6.48 -5.27
N VAL A 19 -5.88 -7.34 -4.34
CA VAL A 19 -5.67 -8.77 -4.57
C VAL A 19 -6.54 -9.56 -3.58
N PRO A 20 -7.87 -9.60 -3.78
CA PRO A 20 -8.80 -10.23 -2.83
C PRO A 20 -8.57 -11.75 -2.68
N GLU A 21 -7.89 -12.38 -3.64
CA GLU A 21 -7.50 -13.80 -3.54
C GLU A 21 -6.48 -14.07 -2.43
N LEU A 22 -5.71 -13.07 -1.98
CA LEU A 22 -4.83 -13.19 -0.80
C LEU A 22 -5.59 -13.02 0.52
N THR A 23 -6.78 -12.42 0.50
CA THR A 23 -7.68 -12.35 1.66
C THR A 23 -8.41 -13.67 1.90
N LYS A 24 -8.38 -14.58 0.91
CA LYS A 24 -8.95 -15.94 0.96
C LYS A 24 -7.96 -17.02 1.38
N GLN A 25 -6.76 -16.66 1.88
CA GLN A 25 -5.91 -17.68 2.50
C GLN A 25 -6.73 -18.34 3.64
N PRO A 26 -6.86 -19.68 3.65
CA PRO A 26 -7.62 -20.34 4.68
C PRO A 26 -6.98 -20.00 6.02
N THR A 27 -7.79 -19.53 6.96
CA THR A 27 -7.50 -19.63 8.38
C THR A 27 -7.07 -21.07 8.62
N LEU A 28 -5.76 -21.29 8.82
CA LEU A 28 -5.29 -22.56 9.35
C LEU A 28 -6.09 -22.80 10.62
N PRO A 29 -6.73 -23.98 10.80
CA PRO A 29 -7.43 -24.28 12.04
C PRO A 29 -6.47 -24.03 13.19
N GLN A 30 -6.82 -23.09 14.05
CA GLN A 30 -6.19 -22.92 15.34
C GLN A 30 -6.59 -24.18 16.10
N GLU A 31 -5.73 -25.21 16.02
CA GLU A 31 -5.87 -26.42 16.80
C GLU A 31 -5.97 -26.02 18.26
N ALA A 32 -7.16 -26.27 18.81
CA ALA A 32 -7.46 -26.12 20.20
C ALA A 32 -6.65 -27.19 20.95
N GLU A 33 -5.50 -26.82 21.49
CA GLU A 33 -4.91 -27.57 22.60
C GLU A 33 -5.42 -27.01 23.91
N GLN A 34 -6.21 -27.85 24.56
CA GLN A 34 -6.84 -27.67 25.84
C GLN A 34 -5.77 -27.58 26.95
N GLN A 35 -6.04 -26.67 27.87
CA GLN A 35 -5.40 -26.46 29.16
C GLN A 35 -5.26 -27.77 29.97
N PRO A 36 -4.32 -27.79 30.96
CA PRO A 36 -4.74 -28.20 32.29
C PRO A 36 -4.48 -27.12 33.34
N GLU A 37 -5.48 -26.95 34.21
CA GLU A 37 -5.51 -26.08 35.40
C GLU A 37 -4.41 -26.42 36.41
N ALA A 38 -3.83 -25.38 37.02
CA ALA A 38 -3.55 -25.37 38.47
C ALA A 38 -3.28 -23.94 38.99
N ALA A 39 -4.20 -23.49 39.84
CA ALA A 39 -4.01 -22.68 41.07
C ALA A 39 -3.23 -21.34 41.00
N ALA A 40 -3.96 -20.23 41.19
CA ALA A 40 -4.03 -19.51 42.48
C ALA A 40 -4.46 -18.05 42.25
N ILE A 41 -5.56 -17.68 42.89
CA ILE A 41 -6.17 -16.36 42.90
C ILE A 41 -5.26 -15.38 43.65
N ILE A 42 -4.80 -14.33 42.99
CA ILE A 42 -4.45 -13.05 43.63
C ILE A 42 -5.02 -11.93 42.75
N GLU A 43 -6.13 -11.34 43.19
CA GLU A 43 -6.67 -10.09 42.67
C GLU A 43 -5.63 -8.97 42.87
N ALA A 44 -5.07 -8.48 41.76
CA ALA A 44 -4.42 -7.18 41.70
C ALA A 44 -5.33 -6.23 40.91
N PRO A 45 -5.57 -4.99 41.36
CA PRO A 45 -6.48 -4.07 40.69
C PRO A 45 -5.95 -3.74 39.29
N GLN A 46 -6.73 -4.10 38.28
CA GLN A 46 -6.47 -3.77 36.88
C GLN A 46 -6.44 -2.23 36.76
N PRO A 47 -5.33 -1.62 36.32
CA PRO A 47 -5.37 -0.22 35.96
C PRO A 47 -6.28 -0.11 34.74
N VAL A 48 -7.37 0.64 34.89
CA VAL A 48 -8.22 1.10 33.78
C VAL A 48 -7.31 1.77 32.76
N SER A 49 -6.98 1.04 31.68
CA SER A 49 -6.27 1.59 30.53
C SER A 49 -7.15 2.66 29.91
N ARG A 50 -6.96 3.92 30.33
CA ARG A 50 -7.45 5.08 29.59
C ARG A 50 -6.92 4.94 28.16
N PRO A 51 -7.75 5.10 27.11
CA PRO A 51 -7.22 5.25 25.76
C PRO A 51 -6.31 6.49 25.79
N VAL A 52 -5.02 6.27 25.66
CA VAL A 52 -4.09 7.35 25.34
C VAL A 52 -4.56 7.88 23.99
N PRO A 53 -4.81 9.19 23.83
CA PRO A 53 -5.16 9.70 22.51
C PRO A 53 -3.95 9.47 21.61
N ALA A 54 -4.03 8.50 20.70
CA ALA A 54 -3.05 8.28 19.64
C ALA A 54 -3.22 9.36 18.57
N GLY A 55 -3.32 10.63 18.98
CA GLY A 55 -3.72 11.75 18.16
C GLY A 55 -2.54 12.63 17.78
N ARG A 56 -1.44 12.08 17.22
CA ARG A 56 -0.38 12.90 16.57
C ARG A 56 0.21 12.23 15.33
N GLY A 57 -0.55 11.39 14.63
CA GLY A 57 -0.18 10.99 13.28
C GLY A 57 -0.24 12.17 12.29
N PRO A 58 0.48 12.10 11.16
CA PRO A 58 0.20 13.00 10.04
C PRO A 58 -1.26 12.84 9.60
N VAL A 59 -1.83 13.91 9.08
CA VAL A 59 -3.16 13.89 8.45
C VAL A 59 -3.00 13.37 7.03
N CYS A 60 -3.97 12.62 6.51
CA CYS A 60 -3.95 12.22 5.11
C CYS A 60 -4.03 13.49 4.22
N PRO A 61 -3.06 13.74 3.32
CA PRO A 61 -3.05 14.93 2.48
C PRO A 61 -4.15 14.94 1.41
N THR A 62 -4.87 13.82 1.26
CA THR A 62 -5.90 13.66 0.22
C THR A 62 -7.32 13.73 0.78
N CYS A 63 -7.57 13.28 2.02
CA CYS A 63 -8.92 13.19 2.59
C CYS A 63 -9.04 13.74 4.02
N ASP A 64 -7.99 14.36 4.53
CA ASP A 64 -7.91 14.94 5.88
C ASP A 64 -8.16 13.97 7.04
N TYR A 65 -8.17 12.65 6.77
CA TYR A 65 -8.35 11.66 7.82
C TYR A 65 -7.18 11.66 8.80
N ARG A 66 -7.50 11.60 10.09
CA ARG A 66 -6.55 11.47 11.20
C ARG A 66 -6.79 10.14 11.94
N PRO A 67 -5.77 9.28 12.07
CA PRO A 67 -5.87 8.05 12.85
C PRO A 67 -6.22 8.31 14.32
N THR A 68 -7.01 7.41 14.90
CA THR A 68 -7.50 7.52 16.28
C THR A 68 -6.82 6.58 17.26
N ASP A 69 -6.27 5.46 16.76
CA ASP A 69 -5.51 4.48 17.54
C ASP A 69 -4.15 4.14 16.90
N SER A 70 -3.33 3.35 17.60
CA SER A 70 -1.98 2.98 17.16
C SER A 70 -1.96 2.06 15.94
N ARG A 71 -2.94 1.17 15.79
CA ARG A 71 -3.03 0.23 14.67
C ARG A 71 -3.44 0.98 13.40
N GLU A 72 -4.44 1.85 13.49
CA GLU A 72 -4.80 2.77 12.40
C GLU A 72 -3.62 3.64 12.02
N LEU A 73 -2.85 4.15 13.00
CA LEU A 73 -1.69 4.98 12.70
C LEU A 73 -0.60 4.22 11.92
N GLU A 74 -0.37 2.95 12.21
CA GLU A 74 0.55 2.10 11.46
C GLU A 74 0.07 1.91 10.02
N LEU A 75 -1.18 1.46 9.81
CA LEU A 75 -1.74 1.28 8.47
C LEU A 75 -1.81 2.59 7.68
N HIS A 76 -2.06 3.70 8.36
CA HIS A 76 -2.06 5.03 7.77
C HIS A 76 -0.66 5.42 7.28
N ARG A 77 0.38 5.19 8.08
CA ARG A 77 1.77 5.44 7.67
C ARG A 77 2.16 4.58 6.47
N ASP A 78 1.83 3.30 6.50
CA ASP A 78 2.09 2.39 5.38
C ASP A 78 1.37 2.84 4.11
N GLY A 79 0.10 3.24 4.22
CA GLY A 79 -0.68 3.77 3.10
C GLY A 79 -0.02 5.01 2.48
N LEU A 80 0.37 5.97 3.32
CA LEU A 80 1.02 7.20 2.88
C LEU A 80 2.43 6.99 2.32
N ALA A 81 3.10 5.87 2.61
CA ALA A 81 4.39 5.55 2.00
C ALA A 81 4.27 5.23 0.51
N THR A 82 3.09 4.77 0.05
CA THR A 82 2.84 4.40 -1.35
C THR A 82 2.60 5.63 -2.22
N ILE A 83 3.32 5.74 -3.34
CA ILE A 83 3.12 6.78 -4.36
C ILE A 83 2.07 6.31 -5.37
N TRP A 84 1.08 7.15 -5.61
CA TRP A 84 0.02 6.95 -6.59
C TRP A 84 0.09 7.98 -7.70
N LEU A 85 0.00 7.55 -8.95
CA LEU A 85 -0.22 8.42 -10.10
C LEU A 85 -1.70 8.45 -10.41
N THR A 86 -2.26 9.65 -10.44
CA THR A 86 -3.66 9.92 -10.79
C THR A 86 -3.72 11.06 -11.79
N LEU A 87 -4.82 11.16 -12.55
CA LEU A 87 -5.04 12.34 -13.38
C LEU A 87 -5.36 13.55 -12.50
N ASP A 88 -4.86 14.71 -12.92
CA ASP A 88 -5.28 15.99 -12.35
C ASP A 88 -6.75 16.25 -12.74
N PRO A 89 -7.69 16.34 -11.79
CA PRO A 89 -9.08 16.62 -12.10
C PRO A 89 -9.28 18.03 -12.69
N ASP A 90 -8.37 18.97 -12.38
CA ASP A 90 -8.47 20.36 -12.82
C ASP A 90 -7.73 20.60 -14.14
N HIS A 91 -6.78 19.71 -14.51
CA HIS A 91 -5.96 19.83 -15.72
C HIS A 91 -5.94 18.52 -16.51
N ALA A 92 -6.82 18.42 -17.50
CA ALA A 92 -6.84 17.29 -18.42
C ALA A 92 -5.45 17.06 -19.04
N GLY A 93 -4.94 15.83 -18.92
CA GLY A 93 -3.64 15.44 -19.46
C GLY A 93 -2.46 15.61 -18.51
N ARG A 94 -2.66 16.09 -17.28
CA ARG A 94 -1.60 16.14 -16.26
C ARG A 94 -1.71 14.96 -15.31
N ILE A 95 -0.57 14.39 -14.93
CA ILE A 95 -0.46 13.39 -13.87
C ILE A 95 -0.02 14.06 -12.57
N LEU A 96 -0.65 13.68 -11.47
CA LEU A 96 -0.29 14.05 -10.12
C LEU A 96 0.20 12.84 -9.34
N GLU A 97 1.32 13.02 -8.65
CA GLU A 97 1.74 12.14 -7.57
C GLU A 97 0.93 12.45 -6.32
N ARG A 98 0.23 11.44 -5.79
CA ARG A 98 -0.59 11.55 -4.59
C ARG A 98 -0.25 10.44 -3.60
N ARG A 99 -0.56 10.72 -2.33
CA ARG A 99 -0.44 9.77 -1.23
C ARG A 99 -1.82 9.57 -0.62
N HIS A 100 -2.29 8.33 -0.58
CA HIS A 100 -3.61 7.98 -0.10
C HIS A 100 -3.50 7.13 1.17
N CYS A 101 -4.29 7.45 2.20
CA CYS A 101 -4.49 6.51 3.30
C CYS A 101 -5.42 5.37 2.85
N GLU A 102 -5.53 4.32 3.66
CA GLU A 102 -6.38 3.16 3.39
C GLU A 102 -7.85 3.50 3.09
N ARG A 103 -8.37 4.61 3.63
CA ARG A 103 -9.76 5.04 3.45
C ARG A 103 -10.02 5.69 2.10
N CYS A 104 -9.02 6.35 1.52
CA CYS A 104 -9.17 7.17 0.33
C CYS A 104 -8.34 6.67 -0.86
N GLN A 105 -7.82 5.44 -0.81
CA GLN A 105 -7.13 4.87 -1.97
C GLN A 105 -8.09 4.80 -3.17
N PRO A 106 -7.60 5.02 -4.39
CA PRO A 106 -8.37 4.88 -5.64
C PRO A 106 -9.28 3.65 -5.70
N HIS A 107 -10.33 3.65 -6.50
CA HIS A 107 -11.17 2.45 -6.63
C HIS A 107 -10.52 1.38 -7.49
N ARG A 108 -9.75 1.80 -8.49
CA ARG A 108 -9.00 0.91 -9.37
C ARG A 108 -7.51 1.18 -9.22
N ALA A 109 -6.72 0.12 -9.32
CA ALA A 109 -5.27 0.19 -9.23
C ALA A 109 -4.60 -0.69 -10.30
N ARG A 110 -3.53 -0.19 -10.90
CA ARG A 110 -2.58 -1.00 -11.68
C ARG A 110 -1.18 -0.76 -11.14
N ILE A 111 -0.46 -1.86 -10.92
CA ILE A 111 0.89 -1.85 -10.39
C ILE A 111 1.87 -1.71 -11.56
N VAL A 112 2.78 -0.74 -11.50
CA VAL A 112 3.98 -0.69 -12.34
C VAL A 112 5.18 -0.92 -11.43
N MET A 113 5.83 -2.06 -11.60
CA MET A 113 7.00 -2.46 -10.82
C MET A 113 8.26 -2.38 -11.66
N CYS A 114 9.35 -1.99 -11.01
CA CYS A 114 10.65 -2.24 -11.56
C CYS A 114 10.87 -3.76 -11.69
N GLY A 115 11.38 -4.22 -12.84
CA GLY A 115 11.72 -5.63 -13.07
C GLY A 115 12.79 -6.21 -12.13
N LEU A 116 13.41 -5.39 -11.27
CA LEU A 116 14.30 -5.82 -10.18
C LEU A 116 13.67 -5.70 -8.77
N PHE A 117 12.34 -5.47 -8.68
CA PHE A 117 11.53 -5.46 -7.46
C PHE A 117 11.92 -4.41 -6.40
N ASP A 118 12.58 -3.33 -6.78
CA ASP A 118 13.08 -2.32 -5.84
C ASP A 118 12.16 -1.09 -5.71
N THR A 119 11.47 -0.72 -6.78
CA THR A 119 10.61 0.46 -6.80
C THR A 119 9.29 0.12 -7.47
N THR A 120 8.20 0.65 -6.92
CA THR A 120 6.85 0.46 -7.42
C THR A 120 6.10 1.78 -7.47
N VAL A 121 5.30 1.94 -8.53
CA VAL A 121 4.38 3.05 -8.69
C VAL A 121 2.98 2.50 -8.92
N MET A 122 2.01 3.04 -8.20
CA MET A 122 0.60 2.66 -8.35
C MET A 122 -0.11 3.62 -9.30
N LEU A 123 -0.75 3.10 -10.35
CA LEU A 123 -1.66 3.89 -11.19
C LEU A 123 -3.07 3.79 -10.61
N GLY A 124 -3.72 4.94 -10.38
CA GLY A 124 -5.07 5.02 -9.84
C GLY A 124 -6.14 5.29 -10.89
N ASP A 125 -7.33 4.73 -10.66
CA ASP A 125 -8.60 5.03 -11.36
C ASP A 125 -8.47 5.03 -12.89
N ASP A 126 -8.57 6.18 -13.54
CA ASP A 126 -8.54 6.30 -15.01
C ASP A 126 -7.21 5.85 -15.62
N LEU A 127 -6.11 5.91 -14.85
CA LEU A 127 -4.81 5.38 -15.27
C LEU A 127 -4.69 3.86 -15.06
N ALA A 128 -5.57 3.26 -14.25
CA ALA A 128 -5.58 1.83 -13.93
C ALA A 128 -6.30 0.99 -15.00
N VAL A 129 -5.84 1.11 -16.25
CA VAL A 129 -6.36 0.30 -17.37
C VAL A 129 -5.97 -1.17 -17.16
N PRO A 130 -6.89 -2.14 -17.26
CA PRO A 130 -6.59 -3.54 -16.96
C PRO A 130 -5.62 -4.17 -17.98
N GLU A 131 -4.76 -5.07 -17.51
CA GLU A 131 -3.98 -5.96 -18.36
C GLU A 131 -4.89 -6.84 -19.24
N PRO A 132 -4.48 -7.22 -20.46
CA PRO A 132 -3.17 -6.99 -21.09
C PRO A 132 -3.06 -5.65 -21.84
N SER A 133 -3.98 -4.70 -21.58
CA SER A 133 -3.97 -3.43 -22.28
C SER A 133 -2.67 -2.66 -21.99
N PRO A 134 -2.06 -1.99 -22.97
CA PRO A 134 -0.88 -1.17 -22.72
C PRO A 134 -1.17 -0.07 -21.68
N LEU A 135 -0.11 0.43 -21.03
CA LEU A 135 -0.24 1.57 -20.14
C LEU A 135 -0.73 2.81 -20.91
N PRO A 136 -1.58 3.66 -20.30
CA PRO A 136 -1.96 4.94 -20.90
C PRO A 136 -0.73 5.76 -21.29
N GLN A 137 -0.80 6.45 -22.43
CA GLN A 137 0.34 7.24 -22.95
C GLN A 137 0.83 8.30 -21.95
N LEU A 138 -0.08 8.88 -21.15
CA LEU A 138 0.29 9.82 -20.09
C LEU A 138 1.14 9.15 -19.00
N ALA A 139 0.79 7.92 -18.59
CA ALA A 139 1.57 7.17 -17.61
C ALA A 139 2.95 6.80 -18.15
N VAL A 140 3.03 6.37 -19.41
CA VAL A 140 4.29 6.11 -20.12
C VAL A 140 5.16 7.37 -20.15
N HIS A 141 4.58 8.51 -20.52
CA HIS A 141 5.30 9.79 -20.59
C HIS A 141 5.84 10.20 -19.21
N TRP A 142 5.03 10.10 -18.17
CA TRP A 142 5.46 10.39 -16.80
C TRP A 142 6.61 9.46 -16.37
N LEU A 143 6.49 8.15 -16.64
CA LEU A 143 7.54 7.17 -16.31
C LEU A 143 8.86 7.56 -16.98
N THR A 144 8.84 7.81 -18.30
CA THR A 144 10.05 8.19 -19.05
C THR A 144 10.67 9.50 -18.57
N THR A 145 9.84 10.48 -18.17
CA THR A 145 10.32 11.77 -17.66
C THR A 145 10.95 11.63 -16.28
N ASN A 146 10.49 10.66 -15.49
CA ASN A 146 11.03 10.34 -14.16
C ASN A 146 12.09 9.23 -14.21
N ALA A 147 12.83 9.17 -15.32
CA ALA A 147 13.97 8.27 -15.54
C ALA A 147 13.63 6.76 -15.45
N TRP A 148 12.36 6.39 -15.60
CA TRP A 148 12.01 5.00 -15.84
C TRP A 148 12.24 4.64 -17.31
N GLN A 149 12.80 3.46 -17.54
CA GLN A 149 13.07 2.96 -18.89
C GLN A 149 12.29 1.69 -19.15
N GLN A 150 11.75 1.58 -20.37
CA GLN A 150 11.09 0.37 -20.82
C GLN A 150 12.09 -0.48 -21.61
N HIS A 151 12.22 -1.76 -21.24
CA HIS A 151 13.06 -2.71 -21.95
C HIS A 151 12.36 -4.06 -22.07
N ARG A 152 12.17 -4.55 -23.31
CA ARG A 152 11.50 -5.82 -23.64
C ARG A 152 10.09 -5.99 -23.02
N GLY A 153 9.38 -4.88 -22.81
CA GLY A 153 8.03 -4.86 -22.23
C GLY A 153 8.01 -4.58 -20.73
N ASP A 154 9.13 -4.76 -20.03
CA ASP A 154 9.26 -4.49 -18.59
C ASP A 154 9.74 -3.05 -18.33
N TRP A 155 9.41 -2.53 -17.15
CA TRP A 155 9.84 -1.21 -16.68
C TRP A 155 10.96 -1.32 -15.66
N TYR A 156 11.91 -0.38 -15.71
CA TYR A 156 13.03 -0.29 -14.79
C TYR A 156 13.17 1.15 -14.29
N CYS A 157 13.35 1.32 -12.97
CA CYS A 157 13.61 2.63 -12.39
C CYS A 157 15.06 3.07 -12.66
N ASP A 158 15.35 4.36 -12.49
CA ASP A 158 16.64 4.99 -12.77
C ASP A 158 17.85 4.23 -12.18
N ASN A 159 17.76 3.90 -10.88
CA ASN A 159 18.78 3.12 -10.15
C ASN A 159 19.14 1.78 -10.83
N HIS A 160 18.24 1.24 -11.64
CA HIS A 160 18.35 -0.08 -12.26
C HIS A 160 18.37 -0.03 -13.79
N ALA A 161 18.22 1.14 -14.38
CA ALA A 161 18.25 1.33 -15.82
C ALA A 161 19.67 1.07 -16.38
N GLU A 162 20.71 1.46 -15.65
CA GLU A 162 22.10 1.29 -16.07
C GLU A 162 22.67 -0.11 -15.84
N ALA A 163 22.18 -0.82 -14.82
CA ALA A 163 22.63 -2.17 -14.47
C ALA A 163 22.35 -3.24 -15.55
N ARG A 164 21.74 -2.84 -16.68
CA ARG A 164 21.40 -3.70 -17.81
C ARG A 164 21.91 -3.20 -19.17
N ARG A 165 22.76 -2.17 -19.21
CA ARG A 165 23.47 -1.79 -20.45
C ARG A 165 24.61 -2.76 -20.76
#